data_AF-A0A9D3LGL3-F1
#
_entry.id   AF-A0A9D3LGL3-F1
#
_cell.length_a   1.000
_cell.length_b   1.000
_cell.length_c   1.000
_cell.angle_alpha   90.00
_cell.angle_beta   90.00
_cell.angle_gamma   90.00
#
_symmetry.space_group_name_H-M   'P 1'
#
loop_
_entity.id
_entity.type
_entity.pdbx_description
1 polymer ?
#
loop_
_entity_poly.entity_id
_entity_poly.type
_entity_poly.pdbx_seq_one_letter_code
_entity_poly.pdbx_strand_id
1 'polypeptide(L)'
;MHLYRIKAKLEEINPDQVKPLHGRSTGDQKKIMDNMKNFQFFTGESMNPEGMVGLLDFREDGITPFMTFFKDGLEIEKCVSPTRSGLGDDVASFLDKPAFG
;
A
#
# COMPACT_ATOMS: atom_id res chain seq x y z
N MET A 1 5.20 -2.43 15.07
CA MET A 1 6.31 -1.75 14.32
C MET A 1 6.15 -2.06 12.85
N HIS A 2 5.55 -1.13 12.10
CA HIS A 2 5.04 -1.35 10.74
C HIS A 2 6.11 -1.87 9.75
N LEU A 3 7.34 -1.36 9.85
CA LEU A 3 8.42 -1.69 8.91
C LEU A 3 8.89 -3.16 8.97
N TYR A 4 8.91 -3.76 10.17
CA TYR A 4 9.38 -5.14 10.33
C TYR A 4 8.42 -6.15 9.69
N ARG A 5 7.12 -5.85 9.64
CA ARG A 5 6.12 -6.70 9.00
C ARG A 5 6.14 -6.59 7.49
N ILE A 6 6.28 -5.38 6.96
CA ILE A 6 6.50 -5.16 5.52
C ILE A 6 7.77 -5.88 5.09
N LYS A 7 8.86 -5.73 5.86
CA LYS A 7 10.11 -6.45 5.59
C LYS A 7 9.89 -7.97 5.55
N ALA A 8 9.22 -8.56 6.54
CA ALA A 8 8.97 -10.00 6.58
C ALA A 8 8.14 -10.48 5.38
N LYS A 9 7.03 -9.79 5.06
CA LYS A 9 6.23 -10.10 3.87
C LYS A 9 7.02 -9.92 2.58
N LEU A 10 7.87 -8.90 2.50
CA LEU A 10 8.68 -8.62 1.34
C LEU A 10 9.83 -9.62 1.18
N GLU A 11 10.36 -10.19 2.26
CA GLU A 11 11.32 -11.31 2.22
C GLU A 11 10.69 -12.59 1.64
N GLU A 12 9.42 -12.85 1.96
CA GLU A 12 8.66 -13.99 1.43
C GLU A 12 8.28 -13.81 -0.05
N ILE A 13 7.90 -12.59 -0.43
CA ILE A 13 7.26 -12.31 -1.73
C ILE A 13 8.28 -11.76 -2.74
N ASN A 14 9.12 -10.81 -2.35
CA ASN A 14 10.06 -10.18 -3.27
C ASN A 14 11.35 -9.73 -2.55
N PRO A 15 12.26 -10.67 -2.24
CA PRO A 15 13.43 -10.41 -1.40
C PRO A 15 14.36 -9.33 -1.97
N ASP A 16 14.35 -9.13 -3.29
CA ASP A 16 15.16 -8.10 -3.96
C ASP A 16 14.73 -6.67 -3.59
N GLN A 17 13.46 -6.48 -3.20
CA GLN A 17 12.93 -5.17 -2.79
C GLN A 17 13.23 -4.82 -1.33
N VAL A 18 13.76 -5.75 -0.54
CA VAL A 18 14.04 -5.55 0.90
C VAL A 18 15.14 -4.50 1.13
N LYS A 19 16.20 -4.51 0.32
CA LYS A 19 17.26 -3.50 0.39
C LYS A 19 16.76 -2.10 -0.03
N PRO A 20 16.08 -1.93 -1.17
CA PRO A 20 15.42 -0.69 -1.55
C PRO A 20 14.41 -0.16 -0.52
N LEU A 21 13.64 -1.04 0.13
CA LEU A 21 12.67 -0.66 1.17
C LEU A 21 13.36 0.08 2.33
N HIS A 22 14.49 -0.43 2.82
CA HIS A 22 15.20 0.17 3.95
C HIS A 22 15.72 1.59 3.64
N GLY A 23 16.28 1.76 2.43
CA GLY A 23 16.76 3.06 1.97
C GLY A 23 15.63 4.09 1.79
N ARG A 24 14.56 3.70 1.10
CA ARG A 24 13.37 4.56 0.88
C ARG A 24 12.70 4.92 2.21
N SER A 25 12.48 3.93 3.06
CA SER A 25 11.83 4.13 4.36
C SER A 25 12.58 5.11 5.25
N THR A 26 13.91 5.03 5.31
CA THR A 26 14.71 5.96 6.13
C THR A 26 14.60 7.40 5.63
N GLY A 27 14.57 7.60 4.31
CA GLY A 27 14.39 8.91 3.70
C GLY A 27 12.99 9.49 3.94
N ASP A 28 11.96 8.66 3.78
CA ASP A 28 10.57 9.08 3.95
C ASP A 28 10.22 9.31 5.43
N GLN A 29 10.75 8.49 6.34
CA GLN A 29 10.60 8.71 7.79
C GLN A 29 11.10 10.08 8.22
N LYS A 30 12.26 10.53 7.71
CA LYS A 30 12.78 11.88 8.03
C LYS A 30 11.84 12.98 7.56
N LYS A 31 11.37 12.91 6.31
CA LYS A 31 10.42 13.89 5.75
C LYS A 31 9.12 13.96 6.56
N ILE A 32 8.61 12.80 7.00
CA ILE A 32 7.40 12.72 7.82
C ILE A 32 7.65 13.34 9.19
N MET A 33 8.82 13.11 9.79
CA MET A 33 9.18 13.70 11.10
C MET A 33 9.32 15.22 11.00
N ASP A 34 9.94 15.72 9.94
CA ASP A 34 10.15 17.16 9.72
C ASP A 34 8.80 17.90 9.54
N ASN A 35 7.81 17.25 8.92
CA ASN A 35 6.48 17.80 8.66
C ASN A 35 5.38 17.23 9.56
N MET A 36 5.74 16.56 10.66
CA MET A 36 4.80 15.79 11.51
C MET A 36 3.63 16.61 12.03
N LYS A 37 3.81 17.93 12.24
CA LYS A 37 2.78 18.82 12.78
C LYS A 37 1.64 19.12 11.78
N ASN A 38 1.90 18.96 10.48
CA ASN A 38 0.92 19.25 9.44
C ASN A 38 0.11 18.01 9.07
N PHE A 39 0.68 16.82 9.32
CA PHE A 39 0.02 15.57 9.01
C PHE A 39 -1.07 15.21 10.01
N GLN A 40 -2.21 14.80 9.49
CA GLN A 40 -3.20 14.03 10.25
C GLN A 40 -3.02 12.54 9.96
N PHE A 41 -3.04 11.72 11.02
CA PHE A 41 -2.79 10.29 10.94
C PHE A 41 -4.10 9.49 10.98
N PHE A 42 -4.29 8.60 10.01
CA PHE A 42 -5.47 7.76 9.89
C PHE A 42 -5.11 6.28 9.91
N THR A 43 -5.92 5.47 10.58
CA THR A 43 -5.86 4.01 10.53
C THR A 43 -7.00 3.45 9.68
N GLY A 44 -6.82 2.25 9.11
CA GLY A 44 -7.91 1.54 8.45
C GLY A 44 -9.09 1.24 9.39
N GLU A 45 -10.22 0.84 8.82
CA GLU A 45 -11.49 0.59 9.55
C GLU A 45 -11.33 -0.38 10.72
N SER A 46 -10.48 -1.40 10.58
CA SER A 46 -10.21 -2.39 11.62
C SER A 46 -9.40 -1.84 12.79
N MET A 47 -8.89 -0.60 12.70
CA MET A 47 -8.02 0.07 13.67
C MET A 47 -6.87 -0.82 14.15
N ASN A 48 -6.38 -1.72 13.28
CA ASN A 48 -5.32 -2.64 13.64
C ASN A 48 -4.05 -1.84 13.99
N PRO A 49 -3.50 -1.95 15.22
CA PRO A 49 -2.30 -1.21 15.62
C PRO A 49 -1.04 -1.64 14.85
N GLU A 50 -1.08 -2.80 14.19
CA GLU A 50 -0.03 -3.27 13.27
C GLU A 50 -0.31 -2.91 11.79
N GLY A 51 -1.46 -2.29 11.50
CA GLY A 51 -1.83 -1.81 10.18
C GLY A 51 -1.01 -0.62 9.71
N MET A 52 -1.16 -0.27 8.43
CA MET A 52 -0.57 0.96 7.89
C MET A 52 -1.33 2.19 8.39
N VAL A 53 -0.58 3.25 8.64
CA VAL A 53 -1.13 4.58 8.93
C VAL A 53 -1.10 5.41 7.64
N GLY A 54 -2.25 5.93 7.22
CA GLY A 54 -2.37 6.90 6.15
C GLY A 54 -2.05 8.30 6.64
N LEU A 55 -1.33 9.06 5.84
CA LEU A 55 -0.93 10.44 6.16
C LEU A 55 -1.75 11.41 5.32
N LEU A 56 -2.62 12.19 5.96
CA LEU A 56 -3.37 13.26 5.31
C LEU A 56 -2.61 14.57 5.45
N ASP A 57 -2.47 15.28 4.34
CA ASP A 57 -1.95 16.65 4.28
C ASP A 57 -2.72 17.45 3.23
N PHE A 58 -2.52 18.76 3.23
CA PHE A 58 -3.09 19.68 2.26
C PHE A 58 -2.01 20.19 1.32
N ARG A 59 -2.36 20.41 0.05
CA ARG A 59 -1.45 21.06 -0.89
C ARG A 59 -1.18 22.51 -0.45
N GLU A 60 -0.29 23.20 -1.18
CA GLU A 60 0.04 24.61 -0.91
C GLU A 60 -1.18 25.54 -0.88
N ASP A 61 -2.29 25.14 -1.51
CA ASP A 61 -3.58 25.86 -1.48
C ASP A 61 -4.32 25.76 -0.13
N GLY A 62 -3.89 24.89 0.78
CA GLY A 62 -4.48 24.67 2.09
C GLY A 62 -5.89 24.05 2.09
N ILE A 63 -6.43 23.69 0.91
CA ILE A 63 -7.82 23.25 0.75
C ILE A 63 -7.90 21.88 0.08
N THR A 64 -6.97 21.54 -0.82
CA THR A 64 -6.99 20.26 -1.53
C THR A 64 -6.31 19.18 -0.68
N PRO A 65 -7.06 18.22 -0.11
CA PRO A 65 -6.46 17.14 0.67
C PRO A 65 -5.81 16.11 -0.25
N PHE A 66 -4.71 15.51 0.22
CA PHE A 66 -4.15 14.30 -0.36
C PHE A 66 -3.72 13.34 0.75
N MET A 67 -3.85 12.04 0.48
CA MET A 67 -3.36 11.01 1.38
C MET A 67 -2.12 10.33 0.80
N THR A 68 -1.11 10.17 1.64
CA THR A 68 0.13 9.46 1.32
C THR A 68 0.11 8.09 2.00
N PHE A 69 0.42 7.06 1.21
CA PHE A 69 0.51 5.67 1.66
C PHE A 69 1.83 5.05 1.21
N PHE A 70 2.36 4.13 2.01
CA PHE A 70 3.53 3.35 1.62
C PHE A 70 3.11 2.27 0.62
N LYS A 71 3.63 2.34 -0.60
CA LYS A 71 3.31 1.37 -1.66
C LYS A 71 3.63 -0.07 -1.25
N ASP A 72 4.75 -0.28 -0.58
CA ASP A 72 5.17 -1.62 -0.12
C ASP A 72 4.26 -2.18 1.00
N GLY A 73 3.39 -1.35 1.60
CA GLY A 73 2.39 -1.75 2.59
C GLY A 73 0.99 -1.99 2.01
N LEU A 74 0.82 -1.91 0.69
CA LEU A 74 -0.45 -2.08 -0.02
C LEU A 74 -0.40 -3.24 -1.01
N GLU A 75 -1.53 -3.90 -1.17
CA GLU A 75 -1.77 -4.91 -2.20
C GLU A 75 -2.79 -4.36 -3.20
N ILE A 76 -2.51 -4.52 -4.49
CA ILE A 76 -3.36 -3.97 -5.56
C ILE A 76 -4.34 -5.06 -6.00
N GLU A 77 -5.63 -4.82 -5.78
CA GLU A 77 -6.69 -5.70 -6.24
C GLU A 77 -7.48 -5.04 -7.38
N LYS A 78 -7.66 -5.76 -8.48
CA LYS A 78 -8.50 -5.30 -9.60
C LYS A 78 -9.92 -5.84 -9.42
N CYS A 79 -10.85 -4.98 -9.01
CA CYS A 79 -12.27 -5.34 -8.97
C CYS A 79 -12.85 -5.40 -10.38
N VAL A 80 -13.13 -6.60 -10.89
CA VAL A 80 -13.88 -6.79 -12.14
C VAL A 80 -15.34 -7.04 -11.78
N SER A 81 -16.24 -6.14 -12.17
CA SER A 81 -17.67 -6.35 -11.99
C SER A 81 -18.11 -7.57 -12.81
N PRO A 82 -18.79 -8.57 -12.24
CA PRO A 82 -19.37 -9.64 -13.04
C PRO A 82 -20.51 -9.04 -13.88
N THR A 83 -20.29 -8.87 -15.17
CA THR A 83 -21.33 -8.48 -16.12
C THR A 83 -22.39 -9.57 -16.12
N ARG A 84 -23.61 -9.23 -15.71
CA ARG A 84 -24.72 -10.17 -15.59
C ARG A 84 -25.27 -10.49 -16.98
N SER A 85 -24.65 -11.42 -17.69
CA SER A 85 -25.28 -12.09 -18.84
C SER A 85 -24.58 -13.41 -19.15
N GLY A 86 -25.33 -14.51 -19.00
CA GLY A 86 -25.10 -15.71 -19.79
C GLY A 86 -23.98 -16.62 -19.30
N LEU A 87 -24.40 -17.77 -18.82
CA LEU A 87 -23.67 -19.03 -18.81
C LEU A 87 -22.77 -19.19 -20.06
N GLY A 88 -21.51 -19.57 -19.86
CA GLY A 88 -20.67 -20.16 -20.90
C GLY A 88 -19.53 -19.27 -21.37
N ASP A 89 -18.33 -19.72 -21.01
CA ASP A 89 -17.09 -19.57 -21.78
C ASP A 89 -16.36 -18.21 -21.68
N ASP A 90 -15.03 -18.26 -21.50
CA ASP A 90 -14.06 -17.14 -21.55
C ASP A 90 -13.46 -16.53 -20.26
N VAL A 91 -13.60 -17.14 -19.06
CA VAL A 91 -12.61 -16.90 -17.96
C VAL A 91 -11.26 -17.62 -18.19
N ALA A 92 -11.10 -18.23 -19.37
CA ALA A 92 -9.88 -18.87 -19.85
C ALA A 92 -8.68 -17.91 -20.03
N SER A 93 -8.67 -16.70 -19.46
CA SER A 93 -7.48 -15.84 -19.33
C SER A 93 -7.03 -15.62 -17.88
N PHE A 94 -7.36 -16.60 -17.03
CA PHE A 94 -6.47 -17.15 -15.98
C PHE A 94 -5.03 -17.54 -16.50
N LEU A 95 -4.63 -16.99 -17.65
CA LEU A 95 -3.43 -17.20 -18.45
C LEU A 95 -2.71 -15.84 -18.50
N ASP A 96 -1.98 -15.43 -17.47
CA ASP A 96 -0.54 -15.70 -17.48
C ASP A 96 0.07 -15.44 -16.09
N LYS A 97 0.23 -16.53 -15.33
CA LYS A 97 1.04 -16.70 -14.11
C LYS A 97 2.37 -15.88 -14.10
N PRO A 98 2.95 -15.54 -12.93
CA PRO A 98 2.87 -16.30 -11.68
C PRO A 98 2.09 -15.57 -10.59
N ALA A 99 0.99 -16.22 -10.20
CA ALA A 99 0.55 -16.17 -8.81
C ALA A 99 1.64 -16.83 -7.97
N PHE A 100 2.05 -16.16 -6.89
CA PHE A 100 2.92 -16.69 -5.85
C PHE A 100 2.58 -18.16 -5.54
N GLY A 101 3.58 -19.03 -5.66
CA GLY A 101 3.56 -20.41 -5.19
C GLY A 101 4.12 -20.51 -3.79
#